data_AF-A0A7V8YS35-F1
#
_entry.id   AF-A0A7V8YS35-F1
#
_cell.length_a   1.000
_cell.length_b   1.000
_cell.length_c   1.000
_cell.angle_alpha   90.00
_cell.angle_beta   90.00
_cell.angle_gamma   90.00
#
_symmetry.space_group_name_H-M   'P 1'
#
loop_
_entity.id
_entity.type
_entity.pdbx_description
1 polymer ?
#
loop_
_entity_poly.entity_id
_entity_poly.type
_entity_poly.pdbx_seq_one_letter_code
_entity_poly.pdbx_strand_id
1 'polypeptide(L)'
;MRFASSRASRPRLRDLVASLDEDGVPIALTWRRVSESAAKLGLPRLSYPHARCLIRAERRLRELRGDRNAILKEAASTIAAGRVPGFDYTLGRLLDAQAALLDEENCVSETQGVSGSRRSRTS
;
A
#
# COMPACT_ATOMS: atom_id res chain seq x y z
N MET A 1 17.54 -22.89 8.02
CA MET A 1 17.62 -21.72 7.12
C MET A 1 16.63 -20.66 7.59
N ARG A 2 17.07 -19.40 7.73
CA ARG A 2 16.44 -18.33 8.52
C ARG A 2 15.15 -17.77 7.88
N PHE A 3 14.01 -18.03 8.49
CA PHE A 3 12.72 -17.36 8.18
C PHE A 3 12.54 -16.00 8.88
N ALA A 4 13.48 -15.62 9.76
CA ALA A 4 13.47 -14.34 10.47
C ALA A 4 13.76 -13.12 9.56
N SER A 5 14.39 -13.33 8.39
CA SER A 5 14.70 -12.25 7.43
C SER A 5 13.45 -11.73 6.69
N SER A 6 12.40 -12.56 6.58
CA SER A 6 11.20 -12.20 5.83
C SER A 6 10.51 -10.96 6.40
N ARG A 7 10.27 -10.91 7.74
CA ARG A 7 9.62 -9.77 8.42
C ARG A 7 10.44 -8.49 8.32
N ALA A 8 11.76 -8.57 8.53
CA ALA A 8 12.65 -7.42 8.45
C ALA A 8 12.75 -6.87 7.01
N SER A 9 12.62 -7.73 6.00
CA SER A 9 12.65 -7.30 4.59
C SER A 9 11.32 -6.74 4.08
N ARG A 10 10.20 -6.90 4.80
CA ARG A 10 8.86 -6.51 4.30
C ARG A 10 8.70 -5.02 4.02
N PRO A 11 9.15 -4.11 4.90
CA PRO A 11 9.04 -2.67 4.62
C PRO A 11 9.78 -2.33 3.32
N ARG A 12 11.02 -2.82 3.17
CA ARG A 12 11.82 -2.60 1.95
C ARG A 12 11.17 -3.18 0.69
N LEU A 13 10.50 -4.33 0.80
CA LEU A 13 9.75 -4.90 -0.34
C LEU A 13 8.49 -4.10 -0.68
N ARG A 14 7.80 -3.51 0.31
CA ARG A 14 6.69 -2.57 0.07
C ARG A 14 7.20 -1.32 -0.64
N ASP A 15 8.29 -0.73 -0.15
CA ASP A 15 8.91 0.45 -0.77
C ASP A 15 9.34 0.17 -2.22
N LEU A 16 9.86 -1.04 -2.48
CA LEU A 16 10.21 -1.49 -3.82
C LEU A 16 8.97 -1.61 -4.74
N VAL A 17 7.86 -2.13 -4.22
CA VAL A 17 6.60 -2.19 -4.96
C VAL A 17 6.05 -0.79 -5.22
N ALA A 18 6.03 0.07 -4.21
CA ALA A 18 5.54 1.44 -4.32
C ALA A 18 6.34 2.29 -5.32
N SER A 19 7.66 2.07 -5.41
CA SER A 19 8.54 2.77 -6.34
C SER A 19 8.51 2.24 -7.77
N LEU A 20 8.13 0.97 -7.98
CA LEU A 20 8.17 0.33 -9.30
C LEU A 20 6.78 0.09 -9.92
N ASP A 21 5.71 0.18 -9.14
CA ASP A 21 4.34 0.06 -9.66
C ASP A 21 3.87 1.37 -10.27
N GLU A 22 3.63 1.33 -11.58
CA GLU A 22 3.10 2.42 -12.38
C GLU A 22 1.63 2.16 -12.75
N ASP A 23 0.84 3.23 -12.82
CA ASP A 23 -0.55 3.12 -13.24
C ASP A 23 -0.64 2.66 -14.70
N GLY A 24 -1.61 1.79 -14.99
CA GLY A 24 -1.80 1.19 -16.32
C GLY A 24 -0.85 0.03 -16.64
N VAL A 25 0.20 -0.22 -15.83
CA VAL A 25 1.10 -1.36 -16.05
C VAL A 25 0.47 -2.66 -15.52
N PRO A 26 0.51 -3.76 -16.29
CA PRO A 26 0.12 -5.08 -15.81
C PRO A 26 0.91 -5.52 -14.57
N ILE A 27 0.23 -6.09 -13.57
CA ILE A 27 0.82 -6.60 -12.31
C ILE A 27 1.99 -7.55 -12.58
N ALA A 28 1.91 -8.37 -13.62
CA ALA A 28 2.97 -9.31 -13.99
C ALA A 28 4.29 -8.60 -14.37
N LEU A 29 4.21 -7.44 -15.03
CA LEU A 29 5.39 -6.65 -15.38
C LEU A 29 5.98 -5.99 -14.14
N THR A 30 5.15 -5.42 -13.27
CA THR A 30 5.59 -4.89 -11.96
C THR A 30 6.28 -5.99 -11.15
N TRP A 31 5.69 -7.19 -11.06
CA TRP A 31 6.31 -8.32 -10.35
C TRP A 31 7.70 -8.70 -10.91
N ARG A 32 7.87 -8.70 -12.24
CA ARG A 32 9.17 -8.97 -12.86
C ARG A 32 10.20 -7.92 -12.45
N ARG A 33 9.86 -6.63 -12.56
CA ARG A 33 10.72 -5.50 -12.14
C ARG A 33 11.08 -5.58 -10.66
N VAL A 34 10.09 -5.78 -9.79
CA VAL A 34 10.26 -5.94 -8.33
C VAL A 34 11.15 -7.13 -8.01
N SER A 35 10.95 -8.28 -8.66
CA SER A 35 11.75 -9.48 -8.40
C SER A 35 13.21 -9.30 -8.83
N GLU A 36 13.44 -8.65 -9.96
CA GLU A 36 14.79 -8.35 -10.46
C GLU A 36 15.51 -7.38 -9.52
N SER A 37 14.85 -6.29 -9.12
CA SER A 37 15.41 -5.31 -8.18
C SER A 37 15.62 -5.90 -6.79
N ALA A 38 14.72 -6.76 -6.30
CA ALA A 38 14.89 -7.48 -5.04
C ALA A 38 16.14 -8.36 -5.06
N ALA A 39 16.41 -9.07 -6.16
CA ALA A 39 17.62 -9.87 -6.32
C ALA A 39 18.89 -9.00 -6.29
N LYS A 40 18.89 -7.85 -6.99
CA LYS A 40 20.01 -6.89 -6.97
C LYS A 40 20.30 -6.32 -5.58
N LEU A 41 19.26 -6.16 -4.76
CA LEU A 41 19.36 -5.62 -3.40
C LEU A 41 19.59 -6.70 -2.32
N GLY A 42 19.77 -7.97 -2.71
CA GLY A 42 19.91 -9.09 -1.77
C GLY A 42 18.66 -9.36 -0.93
N LEU A 43 17.49 -8.90 -1.39
CA LEU A 43 16.21 -9.14 -0.73
C LEU A 43 15.63 -10.50 -1.13
N PRO A 44 14.80 -11.11 -0.27
CA PRO A 44 14.12 -12.36 -0.60
C PRO A 44 13.27 -12.23 -1.86
N ARG A 45 13.32 -13.23 -2.73
CA ARG A 45 12.49 -13.28 -3.93
C ARG A 45 11.01 -13.40 -3.55
N LEU A 46 10.18 -12.51 -4.08
CA LEU A 46 8.72 -12.59 -3.90
C LEU A 46 8.10 -13.68 -4.76
N SER A 47 7.18 -14.45 -4.16
CA SER A 47 6.24 -15.25 -4.93
C SER A 47 5.24 -14.32 -5.65
N TYR A 48 4.80 -14.72 -6.84
CA TYR A 48 3.84 -13.93 -7.62
C TYR A 48 2.52 -13.64 -6.86
N PRO A 49 1.90 -14.61 -6.13
CA PRO A 49 0.71 -14.31 -5.32
C PRO A 49 0.95 -13.24 -4.26
N HIS A 50 2.14 -13.26 -3.62
CA HIS A 50 2.48 -12.26 -2.62
C HIS A 50 2.69 -10.87 -3.24
N ALA A 51 3.41 -10.80 -4.36
CA ALA A 51 3.58 -9.56 -5.10
C ALA A 51 2.24 -8.99 -5.59
N ARG A 52 1.33 -9.84 -6.09
CA ARG A 52 -0.01 -9.43 -6.52
C ARG A 52 -0.83 -8.81 -5.37
N CYS A 53 -0.73 -9.36 -4.17
CA CYS A 53 -1.38 -8.80 -2.98
C CYS A 53 -0.80 -7.42 -2.64
N LEU A 54 0.53 -7.30 -2.60
CA LEU A 54 1.23 -6.04 -2.34
C LEU A 54 0.89 -4.94 -3.35
N ILE A 55 0.89 -5.28 -4.64
CA ILE A 55 0.61 -4.32 -5.71
C ILE A 55 -0.84 -3.82 -5.64
N ARG A 56 -1.81 -4.72 -5.34
CA ARG A 56 -3.21 -4.33 -5.18
C ARG A 56 -3.41 -3.39 -4.00
N ALA A 57 -2.78 -3.72 -2.87
CA ALA A 57 -2.78 -2.87 -1.70
C ALA A 57 -2.21 -1.48 -2.00
N GLU A 58 -1.06 -1.40 -2.69
CA GLU A 58 -0.47 -0.11 -3.04
C GLU A 58 -1.36 0.71 -3.96
N ARG A 59 -1.97 0.09 -4.98
CA ARG A 59 -2.92 0.78 -5.86
C ARG A 59 -4.13 1.28 -5.08
N ARG A 60 -4.64 0.49 -4.15
CA ARG A 60 -5.76 0.90 -3.29
C ARG A 60 -5.38 2.08 -2.39
N LEU A 61 -4.20 2.05 -1.79
CA LEU A 61 -3.66 3.17 -1.01
C LEU A 61 -3.49 4.42 -1.87
N ARG A 62 -3.05 4.28 -3.12
CA ARG A 62 -2.91 5.38 -4.07
C ARG A 62 -4.26 6.01 -4.42
N GLU A 63 -5.29 5.20 -4.65
CA GLU A 63 -6.67 5.68 -4.86
C GLU A 63 -7.16 6.47 -3.64
N LEU A 64 -7.04 5.92 -2.44
CA LEU A 64 -7.47 6.58 -1.20
C LEU A 64 -6.70 7.89 -0.92
N ARG A 65 -5.40 7.91 -1.22
CA ARG A 65 -4.59 9.15 -1.18
C ARG A 65 -5.09 10.17 -2.21
N GLY A 66 -5.49 9.70 -3.40
CA GLY A 66 -6.11 10.51 -4.44
C GLY A 66 -7.40 11.17 -3.98
N ASP A 67 -8.30 10.39 -3.36
CA ASP A 67 -9.58 10.89 -2.82
C ASP A 67 -9.36 11.95 -1.74
N ARG A 68 -8.46 11.68 -0.77
CA ARG A 68 -8.08 12.65 0.25
C ARG A 68 -7.52 13.93 -0.37
N ASN A 69 -6.61 13.81 -1.33
CA ASN A 69 -6.00 14.95 -1.99
C ASN A 69 -7.01 15.75 -2.82
N ALA A 70 -8.03 15.11 -3.39
CA ALA A 70 -9.13 15.78 -4.09
C ALA A 70 -9.94 16.65 -3.12
N ILE A 71 -10.27 16.14 -1.92
CA ILE A 71 -10.96 16.92 -0.87
C ILE A 71 -10.12 18.13 -0.44
N LEU A 72 -8.82 17.93 -0.21
CA LEU A 72 -7.91 19.03 0.14
C LEU A 72 -7.82 20.08 -0.96
N LYS A 73 -7.75 19.65 -2.23
CA LYS A 73 -7.71 20.55 -3.38
C LYS A 73 -8.99 21.36 -3.50
N GLU A 74 -10.15 20.72 -3.29
CA GLU A 74 -11.47 21.37 -3.26
C GLU A 74 -11.52 22.46 -2.17
N ALA A 75 -11.14 22.11 -0.93
CA ALA A 75 -11.09 23.05 0.19
C ALA A 75 -10.12 24.22 -0.08
N ALA A 76 -8.91 23.93 -0.55
CA ALA A 76 -7.91 24.94 -0.89
C ALA A 76 -8.40 25.88 -2.00
N SER A 77 -9.07 25.34 -3.03
CA SER A 77 -9.64 26.15 -4.12
C SER A 77 -10.76 27.07 -3.63
N THR A 78 -11.56 26.62 -2.66
CA THR A 78 -12.63 27.42 -2.05
C THR A 78 -12.05 28.60 -1.27
N ILE A 79 -11.02 28.35 -0.46
CA ILE A 79 -10.29 29.39 0.28
C ILE A 79 -9.63 30.37 -0.69
N ALA A 80 -8.95 29.88 -1.73
CA ALA A 80 -8.31 30.71 -2.74
C ALA A 80 -9.32 31.60 -3.50
N ALA A 81 -10.58 31.16 -3.62
CA ALA A 81 -11.67 31.95 -4.17
C ALA A 81 -12.29 32.95 -3.17
N GLY A 82 -11.69 33.14 -2.00
CA GLY A 82 -12.18 34.04 -0.95
C GLY A 82 -13.43 33.54 -0.22
N ARG A 83 -13.76 32.25 -0.36
CA ARG A 83 -14.92 31.62 0.27
C ARG A 83 -14.50 30.75 1.45
N VAL A 84 -15.42 30.55 2.40
CA VAL A 84 -15.20 29.64 3.53
C VAL A 84 -15.76 28.26 3.16
N PRO A 85 -14.95 27.19 3.16
CA PRO A 85 -15.45 25.84 2.98
C PRO A 85 -16.44 25.49 4.09
N GLY A 86 -17.45 24.66 3.79
CA GLY A 86 -18.31 24.09 4.83
C GLY A 86 -17.45 23.26 5.80
N PHE A 87 -17.10 23.83 6.95
CA PHE A 87 -16.08 23.27 7.85
C PHE A 87 -16.43 21.85 8.27
N ASP A 88 -17.64 21.63 8.80
CA ASP A 88 -18.07 20.31 9.28
C ASP A 88 -18.11 19.27 8.16
N TYR A 89 -18.59 19.66 6.98
CA TYR A 89 -18.67 18.77 5.82
C TYR A 89 -17.29 18.37 5.29
N THR A 90 -16.40 19.36 5.10
CA THR A 90 -15.05 19.12 4.59
C THR A 90 -14.19 18.35 5.59
N LEU A 91 -14.30 18.68 6.89
CA LEU A 91 -13.62 17.96 7.95
C LEU A 91 -14.10 16.52 8.07
N GLY A 92 -15.42 16.28 8.04
CA GLY A 92 -16.00 14.93 8.08
C GLY A 92 -15.45 14.05 6.94
N ARG A 93 -15.48 14.55 5.71
CA ARG A 93 -14.93 13.82 4.55
C ARG A 93 -13.43 13.55 4.67
N LEU A 94 -12.66 14.48 5.22
CA LEU A 94 -11.22 14.27 5.43
C LEU A 94 -10.95 13.20 6.48
N LEU A 95 -11.71 13.20 7.58
CA LEU A 95 -11.60 12.19 8.63
C LEU A 95 -11.98 10.80 8.10
N ASP A 96 -13.05 10.69 7.32
CA ASP A 96 -13.47 9.43 6.69
C ASP A 96 -12.38 8.91 5.73
N ALA A 97 -11.83 9.79 4.89
CA ALA A 97 -10.74 9.44 3.97
C ALA A 97 -9.47 9.02 4.72
N GLN A 98 -9.18 9.65 5.87
CA GLN A 98 -8.04 9.29 6.71
C GLN A 98 -8.25 7.95 7.42
N ALA A 99 -9.46 7.68 7.91
CA ALA A 99 -9.82 6.40 8.50
C ALA A 99 -9.66 5.25 7.48
N ALA A 100 -10.16 5.43 6.26
CA ALA A 100 -10.02 4.45 5.19
C ALA A 100 -8.56 4.13 4.85
N LEU A 101 -7.67 5.12 4.89
CA LEU A 101 -6.22 4.92 4.70
C LEU A 101 -5.61 4.08 5.82
N LEU A 102 -5.95 4.39 7.07
CA LEU A 102 -5.43 3.65 8.23
C LEU A 102 -5.91 2.19 8.23
N ASP A 103 -7.18 1.97 7.87
CA ASP A 103 -7.75 0.62 7.78
C ASP A 103 -7.05 -0.23 6.71
N GLU A 104 -6.76 0.34 5.54
CA GLU A 104 -6.03 -0.35 4.48
C GLU A 104 -4.57 -0.64 4.91
N GLU A 105 -3.87 0.32 5.51
CA GLU A 105 -2.50 0.11 6.01
C GLU A 105 -2.42 -0.98 7.09
N ASN A 106 -3.42 -1.06 7.97
CA ASN A 106 -3.57 -2.10 8.98
C ASN A 106 -3.89 -3.47 8.34
N CYS A 107 -4.83 -3.54 7.41
CA CYS A 107 -5.20 -4.75 6.68
C CYS A 107 -3.99 -5.38 5.95
N VAL A 108 -3.14 -4.55 5.34
CA VAL A 108 -1.92 -5.00 4.65
C VAL A 108 -0.88 -5.52 5.65
N SER A 109 -0.87 -4.98 6.87
CA SER A 109 0.03 -5.42 7.95
C SER A 109 -0.42 -6.75 8.56
N GLU A 110 -1.72 -6.96 8.75
CA GLU A 110 -2.30 -8.20 9.29
C GLU A 110 -2.22 -9.38 8.31
N THR A 111 -2.59 -9.17 7.04
CA THR A 111 -2.53 -10.22 6.01
C THR A 111 -1.11 -10.74 5.75
N GLN A 112 -0.10 -9.95 6.13
CA GLN A 112 1.31 -10.34 6.08
C GLN A 112 1.78 -11.02 7.37
N GLY A 113 1.11 -10.85 8.51
CA GLY A 113 1.41 -11.54 9.76
C GLY A 113 1.06 -13.03 9.75
N VAL A 114 0.03 -13.43 9.00
CA VAL A 114 -0.59 -14.77 9.09
C VAL A 114 0.11 -15.86 8.25
N SER A 115 1.00 -15.50 7.32
CA SER A 115 1.61 -16.45 6.37
C SER A 115 2.68 -17.38 6.97
N GLY A 116 2.80 -17.49 8.31
CA GLY A 116 3.84 -18.28 8.99
C GLY A 116 3.36 -19.38 9.96
N SER A 117 2.05 -19.61 10.13
CA SER A 117 1.51 -20.45 11.22
C SER A 117 0.74 -21.71 10.79
N ARG A 118 1.00 -22.28 9.61
CA ARG A 118 0.45 -23.60 9.26
C ARG A 118 1.51 -24.53 8.68
N ARG A 119 2.26 -25.21 9.54
CA ARG A 119 2.79 -26.57 9.32
C ARG A 119 3.51 -27.07 10.58
N SER A 120 2.78 -27.83 11.40
CA SER A 120 3.31 -28.96 12.19
C SER A 120 2.17 -29.62 12.97
N ARG A 121 1.43 -30.52 12.32
CA ARG A 121 0.64 -31.55 13.02
C ARG A 121 0.39 -32.76 12.11
N THR A 122 1.44 -33.57 11.98
CA THR A 122 1.51 -34.99 11.58
C THR A 122 2.96 -35.33 11.95
N SER A 123 3.28 -36.22 12.90
CA SER A 123 2.63 -37.44 13.35
C SER A 123 2.96 -37.71 14.81
#